data_AF-A0A4P6RGX9-F1
#
_entry.id   AF-A0A4P6RGX9-F1
#
_cell.length_a   1.000
_cell.length_b   1.000
_cell.length_c   1.000
_cell.angle_alpha   90.00
_cell.angle_beta   90.00
_cell.angle_gamma   90.00
#
_symmetry.space_group_name_H-M   'P 1'
#
loop_
_entity.id
_entity.type
_entity.pdbx_description
1 polymer ?
#
loop_
_entity_poly.entity_id
_entity_poly.type
_entity_poly.pdbx_seq_one_letter_code
_entity_poly.pdbx_strand_id
1 'polypeptide(L)' 'MTNGQQTAAAPISGKYYPRKMAHGWCVAHRITACGVTIERFGVKYRTYREAFERAGWMNREEVAAALRAASGNGKEIRP' A
#
# COMPACT_ATOMS: atom_id res chain seq x y z
N MET A 1 -27.02 3.82 21.24
CA MET A 1 -25.60 4.24 21.15
C MET A 1 -25.18 4.01 19.72
N THR A 2 -25.09 5.08 18.93
CA THR A 2 -24.81 5.04 17.49
C THR A 2 -23.35 4.64 17.30
N ASN A 3 -23.10 3.45 16.75
CA ASN A 3 -21.76 3.01 16.37
C ASN A 3 -21.26 3.94 15.26
N GLY A 4 -20.45 4.92 15.63
CA GLY A 4 -19.74 5.77 14.70
C GLY A 4 -18.93 4.87 13.78
N GLN A 5 -19.25 4.93 12.49
CA GLN A 5 -18.41 4.38 11.45
C GLN A 5 -17.03 4.98 11.64
N GLN A 6 -16.12 4.22 12.24
CA GLN A 6 -14.70 4.50 12.17
C GLN A 6 -14.36 4.40 10.70
N THR A 7 -14.35 5.55 10.02
CA THR A 7 -13.74 5.69 8.70
C THR A 7 -12.27 5.37 8.91
N ALA A 8 -11.92 4.08 8.76
CA ALA A 8 -10.55 3.61 8.78
C ALA A 8 -9.85 4.36 7.64
N ALA A 9 -9.14 5.43 7.98
CA ALA A 9 -8.22 6.07 7.06
C ALA A 9 -7.39 4.93 6.46
N ALA A 10 -7.45 4.79 5.13
CA ALA A 10 -6.69 3.76 4.44
C ALA A 10 -5.26 3.80 4.99
N PRO A 11 -4.69 2.65 5.42
CA PRO A 11 -3.37 2.64 6.01
C PRO A 11 -2.44 3.36 5.05
N ILE A 12 -1.75 4.40 5.54
CA ILE A 12 -0.77 5.13 4.75
C ILE A 12 0.33 4.11 4.44
N SER A 13 0.24 3.53 3.24
CA SER A 13 1.15 2.53 2.72
C SER A 13 2.38 3.27 2.22
N GLY A 14 3.54 2.95 2.78
CA GLY A 14 4.81 3.39 2.22
C GLY A 14 5.09 2.70 0.88
N LYS A 15 6.01 3.26 0.08
CA LYS A 15 6.43 2.64 -1.19
C LYS A 15 6.89 1.19 -0.96
N TYR A 16 6.52 0.30 -1.88
CA TYR A 16 6.99 -1.07 -1.93
C TYR A 16 8.47 -1.12 -2.32
N TYR A 17 9.24 -2.02 -1.70
CA TYR A 17 10.65 -2.26 -1.99
C TYR A 17 11.04 -3.74 -1.82
N PRO A 18 12.11 -4.21 -2.49
CA PRO A 18 12.68 -5.53 -2.23
C PRO A 18 13.28 -5.63 -0.84
N ARG A 19 13.01 -6.72 -0.14
CA ARG A 19 13.58 -7.02 1.16
C ARG A 19 14.27 -8.38 1.13
N LYS A 20 15.51 -8.43 1.60
CA LYS A 20 16.27 -9.67 1.73
C LYS A 20 15.69 -10.54 2.85
N MET A 21 15.48 -11.82 2.55
CA MET A 21 15.08 -12.85 3.50
C MET A 21 16.19 -13.91 3.67
N ALA A 22 16.04 -14.78 4.67
CA ALA A 22 16.94 -15.93 4.89
C ALA A 22 17.12 -16.75 3.61
N HIS A 23 16.02 -17.01 2.89
CA HIS A 23 16.03 -17.64 1.57
C HIS A 23 15.24 -16.77 0.58
N GLY A 24 15.93 -16.28 -0.45
CA GLY A 24 15.33 -15.41 -1.46
C GLY A 24 15.12 -13.96 -1.00
N TRP A 25 14.12 -13.34 -1.59
CA TRP A 25 13.72 -11.94 -1.44
C TRP A 25 12.20 -11.86 -1.29
N CYS A 26 11.66 -10.74 -0.87
CA CYS A 26 10.22 -10.46 -0.97
C CYS A 26 9.99 -9.00 -1.32
N VAL A 27 8.75 -8.66 -1.67
CA VAL A 27 8.30 -7.27 -1.67
C VAL A 27 7.84 -6.91 -0.25
N ALA A 28 8.26 -5.77 0.27
CA ALA A 28 7.85 -5.28 1.58
C ALA A 28 7.40 -3.82 1.46
N HIS A 29 6.58 -3.38 2.43
CA HIS A 29 6.20 -1.98 2.60
C HIS A 29 5.92 -1.68 4.06
N ARG A 30 5.97 -0.40 4.43
CA ARG A 30 5.60 0.05 5.77
C ARG A 30 4.12 0.38 5.81
N ILE A 31 3.43 -0.09 6.84
CA ILE A 31 2.05 0.27 7.12
C ILE A 31 1.95 0.80 8.54
N THR A 32 1.09 1.79 8.75
CA THR A 32 0.75 2.28 10.08
C THR A 32 -0.57 1.65 10.50
N ALA A 33 -0.57 0.87 11.57
CA ALA A 33 -1.76 0.24 12.14
C ALA A 33 -1.80 0.54 13.64
N CYS A 34 -2.94 1.03 14.14
CA CYS A 34 -3.11 1.39 15.56
C CYS A 34 -2.01 2.33 16.11
N GLY A 35 -1.52 3.26 15.28
CA GLY A 35 -0.44 4.19 15.65
C GLY A 35 0.97 3.60 15.64
N VAL A 36 1.13 2.32 15.27
CA VAL A 36 2.43 1.65 15.16
C VAL A 36 2.77 1.43 13.70
N THR A 37 3.98 1.81 13.30
CA THR A 37 4.52 1.53 11.97
C THR A 37 5.17 0.16 11.97
N ILE A 38 4.63 -0.75 11.17
CA ILE A 38 5.19 -2.08 10.96
C ILE A 38 5.62 -2.27 9.51
N GLU A 39 6.61 -3.11 9.30
CA GLU A 39 6.98 -3.56 7.97
C GLU A 39 6.20 -4.84 7.65
N ARG A 40 5.42 -4.79 6.58
CA ARG A 40 4.63 -5.91 6.10
C ARG A 40 5.38 -6.60 4.96
N PHE A 41 5.63 -7.88 5.11
CA PHE A 41 6.25 -8.73 4.09
C PHE A 41 5.19 -9.35 3.18
N GLY A 42 5.38 -9.24 1.88
CA GLY A 42 4.54 -9.83 0.84
C GLY A 42 5.12 -11.11 0.27
N VAL A 43 4.77 -11.37 -0.99
CA VAL A 43 5.16 -12.58 -1.74
C VAL A 43 6.69 -12.71 -1.83
N LYS A 44 7.17 -13.94 -1.67
CA LYS A 44 8.60 -14.29 -1.80
C LYS A 44 8.97 -14.49 -3.27
N TYR A 45 10.18 -14.08 -3.61
CA TYR A 45 10.82 -14.16 -4.92
C TYR A 45 12.18 -14.81 -4.77
N ARG A 46 12.65 -15.48 -5.83
CA ARG A 46 13.95 -16.18 -5.80
C ARG A 46 15.08 -15.17 -5.91
N THR A 47 14.89 -14.13 -6.73
CA THR A 47 15.93 -13.14 -7.01
C THR A 47 15.52 -11.72 -6.58
N TYR A 48 16.53 -10.87 -6.40
CA TYR A 48 16.32 -9.45 -6.12
C TYR A 48 15.56 -8.76 -7.26
N ARG A 49 15.92 -9.09 -8.51
CA ARG A 49 15.35 -8.47 -9.70
C ARG A 49 13.84 -8.69 -9.79
N GLU A 50 13.37 -9.91 -9.56
CA GLU A 50 11.94 -10.24 -9.54
C GLU A 50 11.18 -9.41 -8.50
N ALA A 51 11.73 -9.33 -7.28
CA ALA A 51 11.14 -8.51 -6.22
C ALA A 51 11.15 -7.01 -6.58
N PHE A 52 12.21 -6.53 -7.24
CA PHE A 52 12.33 -5.13 -7.66
C PHE A 52 11.32 -4.76 -8.75
N GLU A 53 11.22 -5.57 -9.79
CA GLU A 53 10.25 -5.37 -10.87
C GLU A 53 8.82 -5.40 -10.31
N ARG A 54 8.52 -6.34 -9.41
CA ARG A 54 7.22 -6.41 -8.75
C ARG A 54 6.93 -5.18 -7.90
N ALA A 55 7.87 -4.76 -7.05
CA ALA A 55 7.71 -3.57 -6.21
C ALA A 55 7.43 -2.33 -7.07
N GLY A 56 8.15 -2.16 -8.18
CA GLY A 56 7.94 -1.07 -9.12
C GLY A 56 6.59 -1.10 -9.81
N TRP A 57 6.01 -2.27 -10.05
CA TRP A 57 4.65 -2.41 -10.58
C TRP A 57 3.60 -2.02 -9.53
N MET A 58 3.71 -2.55 -8.31
CA MET A 58 2.80 -2.23 -7.21
C MET A 58 2.81 -0.75 -6.84
N ASN A 59 3.98 -0.11 -6.87
CA ASN A 59 4.11 1.33 -6.65
C ASN A 59 3.34 2.15 -7.71
N ARG A 60 3.42 1.75 -8.99
CA ARG A 60 2.69 2.42 -10.08
C ARG A 60 1.19 2.22 -9.93
N GLU A 61 0.75 1.04 -9.54
CA GLU A 61 -0.66 0.78 -9.27
C GLU A 61 -1.18 1.59 -8.09
N GLU A 62 -0.45 1.70 -6.97
CA GLU A 62 -0.90 2.53 -5.85
C GLU A 62 -0.97 4.01 -6.21
N VAL A 63 -0.01 4.53 -6.98
CA VAL A 63 -0.08 5.90 -7.49
C VAL A 63 -1.31 6.08 -8.40
N ALA A 64 -1.55 5.13 -9.30
CA ALA A 64 -2.70 5.18 -10.20
C ALA A 64 -4.03 5.03 -9.44
N ALA A 65 -4.09 4.22 -8.38
CA ALA A 65 -5.26 4.06 -7.52
C ALA A 65 -5.52 5.33 -6.70
N ALA A 66 -4.47 5.95 -6.14
CA ALA A 66 -4.57 7.21 -5.43
C ALA A 66 -5.07 8.34 -6.33
N LEU A 67 -4.58 8.43 -7.56
CA LEU A 67 -5.06 9.39 -8.57
C LEU A 67 -6.54 9.16 -8.92
N ARG A 68 -6.96 7.91 -9.12
CA ARG A 68 -8.38 7.58 -9.36
C ARG A 68 -9.27 7.95 -8.17
N ALA A 69 -8.83 7.66 -6.96
CA ALA A 69 -9.56 8.02 -5.73
C ALA A 69 -9.68 9.54 -5.57
N ALA A 70 -8.62 10.30 -5.87
CA ALA A 70 -8.65 11.76 -5.85
C ALA A 70 -9.62 12.34 -6.90
N SER A 71 -9.70 11.74 -8.09
CA SER A 71 -10.60 12.19 -9.16
C SER A 71 -12.07 11.87 -8.89
N GLY A 72 -12.39 10.83 -8.12
CA GLY A 72 -13.78 10.42 -7.81
C GLY A 72 -14.45 11.22 -6.68
N ASN A 73 -13.73 12.13 -6.02
CA ASN A 73 -14.24 12.86 -4.85
C ASN A 73 -14.96 14.18 -5.17
N GLY A 74 -15.20 14.49 -6.45
CA GLY A 74 -16.02 15.60 -6.90
C GLY A 74 -17.51 15.29 -6.76
N LYS A 75 -18.05 15.30 -5.54
CA LYS A 75 -19.51 15.26 -5.35
C LYS A 75 -20.10 16.59 -5.82
N GLU A 76 -20.80 16.51 -6.94
CA GLU A 76 -21.71 17.50 -7.50
C GLU A 76 -22.64 18.03 -6.39
N ILE A 77 -22.43 19.27 -5.96
CA ILE A 77 -23.43 20.04 -5.21
C ILE A 77 -24.47 20.44 -6.25
N ARG A 78 -25.59 19.72 -6.31
CA ARG A 78 -26.74 20.14 -7.12
C ARG A 78 -27.52 21.21 -6.34
N PRO A 79 -27.96 22.28 -7.03
CA PRO A 79 -28.61 23.45 -6.42
C PRO A 79 -29.97 23.14 -5.81
#